data_AF-A0A5M9QZS9-F1
#
_entry.id   AF-A0A5M9QZS9-F1
#
_cell.length_a   1.000
_cell.length_b   1.000
_cell.length_c   1.000
_cell.angle_alpha   90.00
_cell.angle_beta   90.00
_cell.angle_gamma   90.00
#
_symmetry.space_group_name_H-M   'P 1'
#
loop_
_entity.id
_entity.type
_entity.pdbx_description
1 polymer ?
#
loop_
_entity_poly.entity_id
_entity_poly.type
_entity_poly.pdbx_seq_one_letter_code
_entity_poly.pdbx_strand_id
1 'polypeptide(L)'
;MAKMSKLHKQADEYFKLLEEQKYEKRATHIFGCEPSLAVFLLWCNIEVLLRLNKYYHKIQEPWPDKLSFINANWAPLKHIKGINVDAYNAIFGSSKSLWKIRNEIAHTGKFIEEHEVIHFVEYAKFVIDRLNSELPKRSDFLVKKRRSDAQKNNRGRK
;
A
#
# COMPACT_ATOMS: atom_id res chain seq x y z
N MET A 1 -11.45 26.64 -21.26
CA MET A 1 -11.57 25.73 -20.09
C MET A 1 -10.17 25.29 -19.67
N ALA A 2 -9.80 25.46 -18.40
CA ALA A 2 -8.51 24.96 -17.90
C ALA A 2 -8.49 23.43 -17.97
N LYS A 3 -7.45 22.84 -18.60
CA LYS A 3 -7.27 21.39 -18.70
C LYS A 3 -7.27 20.80 -17.28
N MET A 4 -8.24 19.96 -16.95
CA MET A 4 -8.29 19.33 -15.62
C MET A 4 -7.04 18.47 -15.42
N SER A 5 -6.30 18.73 -14.34
CA SER A 5 -5.19 17.86 -13.91
C SER A 5 -5.73 16.46 -13.62
N LYS A 6 -5.13 15.46 -14.26
CA LYS A 6 -5.44 14.04 -14.06
C LYS A 6 -4.38 13.40 -13.17
N LEU A 7 -4.80 12.45 -12.34
CA LEU A 7 -3.88 11.60 -11.60
C LEU A 7 -3.14 10.67 -12.55
N HIS A 8 -2.09 10.03 -12.02
CA HIS A 8 -1.51 8.89 -12.70
C HIS A 8 -2.56 7.78 -12.88
N LYS A 9 -2.57 7.11 -14.04
CA LYS A 9 -3.55 6.06 -14.37
C LYS A 9 -3.62 4.98 -13.28
N GLN A 10 -2.45 4.52 -12.80
CA GLN A 10 -2.37 3.52 -11.71
C GLN A 10 -2.98 4.02 -10.39
N ALA A 11 -2.86 5.31 -10.07
CA ALA A 11 -3.47 5.86 -8.86
C ALA A 11 -5.00 5.76 -8.93
N ASP A 12 -5.60 6.10 -10.08
CA ASP A 12 -7.04 5.99 -10.31
C ASP A 12 -7.51 4.52 -10.28
N GLU A 13 -6.74 3.60 -10.85
CA GLU A 13 -7.04 2.16 -10.80
C GLU A 13 -7.00 1.61 -9.37
N TYR A 14 -6.05 2.07 -8.56
CA TYR A 14 -5.93 1.65 -7.17
C TYR A 14 -7.02 2.23 -6.27
N PHE A 15 -7.48 3.46 -6.51
CA PHE A 15 -8.67 3.96 -5.81
C PHE A 15 -9.90 3.11 -6.12
N LYS A 16 -10.12 2.72 -7.39
CA LYS A 16 -11.21 1.81 -7.75
C LYS A 16 -11.07 0.46 -7.07
N LEU A 17 -9.86 -0.10 -7.04
CA LEU A 17 -9.59 -1.38 -6.39
C LEU A 17 -9.93 -1.34 -4.89
N LEU A 18 -9.59 -0.25 -4.20
CA LEU A 18 -9.91 -0.06 -2.77
C LEU A 18 -11.41 0.17 -2.54
N GLU A 19 -12.07 0.99 -3.37
CA GLU A 19 -13.51 1.28 -3.27
C GLU A 19 -14.38 0.04 -3.50
N GLU A 20 -13.96 -0.84 -4.41
CA GLU A 20 -14.69 -2.08 -4.68
C GLU A 20 -14.66 -3.06 -3.49
N GLN A 21 -13.86 -2.82 -2.44
CA GLN A 21 -13.71 -3.64 -1.22
C GLN A 21 -13.67 -5.16 -1.48
N LYS A 22 -13.24 -5.57 -2.68
CA LYS A 22 -13.21 -6.98 -3.11
C LYS A 22 -12.28 -7.81 -2.24
N TYR A 23 -11.38 -7.15 -1.53
CA TYR A 23 -10.33 -7.75 -0.76
C TYR A 23 -10.86 -8.61 0.40
N GLU A 24 -11.57 -8.02 1.36
CA GLU A 24 -12.04 -8.76 2.56
C GLU A 24 -12.99 -9.90 2.19
N LYS A 25 -13.94 -9.64 1.28
CA LYS A 25 -14.90 -10.67 0.84
C LYS A 25 -14.21 -11.83 0.12
N ARG A 26 -13.22 -11.56 -0.74
CA ARG A 26 -12.46 -12.61 -1.44
C ARG A 26 -11.52 -13.36 -0.50
N ALA A 27 -10.79 -12.64 0.33
CA ALA A 27 -9.84 -13.24 1.27
C ALA A 27 -10.55 -14.18 2.23
N THR A 28 -11.73 -13.80 2.76
CA THR A 28 -12.52 -14.63 3.68
C THR A 28 -12.90 -15.99 3.07
N HIS A 29 -13.28 -16.01 1.79
CA HIS A 29 -13.57 -17.27 1.09
C HIS A 29 -12.30 -18.10 0.84
N ILE A 30 -11.20 -17.44 0.49
CA ILE A 30 -9.93 -18.09 0.16
C ILE A 30 -9.21 -18.62 1.42
N PHE A 31 -9.39 -18.00 2.59
CA PHE A 31 -8.74 -18.44 3.84
C PHE A 31 -9.05 -19.89 4.20
N GLY A 32 -10.23 -20.41 3.83
CA GLY A 32 -10.61 -21.81 4.09
C GLY A 32 -9.98 -22.83 3.15
N CYS A 33 -9.41 -22.40 2.01
CA CYS A 33 -8.90 -23.31 0.97
C CYS A 33 -7.41 -23.10 0.67
N GLU A 34 -6.96 -21.84 0.60
CA GLU A 34 -5.58 -21.45 0.30
C GLU A 34 -5.10 -20.32 1.23
N PRO A 35 -4.73 -20.64 2.47
CA PRO A 35 -4.33 -19.64 3.47
C PRO A 35 -3.15 -18.78 3.04
N SER A 36 -2.14 -19.38 2.38
CA SER A 36 -0.99 -18.63 1.85
C SER A 36 -1.42 -17.58 0.82
N LEU A 37 -2.33 -17.93 -0.08
CA LEU A 37 -2.85 -17.00 -1.09
C LEU A 37 -3.62 -15.87 -0.43
N ALA A 38 -4.43 -16.17 0.59
CA ALA A 38 -5.14 -15.15 1.35
C ALA A 38 -4.18 -14.17 2.07
N VAL A 39 -3.06 -14.67 2.61
CA VAL A 39 -1.98 -13.85 3.18
C VAL A 39 -1.27 -13.00 2.12
N PHE A 40 -0.98 -13.56 0.95
CA PHE A 40 -0.41 -12.79 -0.17
C PHE A 40 -1.35 -11.68 -0.64
N LEU A 41 -2.63 -11.97 -0.68
CA LEU A 41 -3.66 -10.99 -0.93
C LEU A 41 -3.55 -9.83 0.09
N LEU A 42 -3.29 -10.08 1.37
CA LEU A 42 -3.19 -9.03 2.39
C LEU A 42 -2.01 -8.10 2.08
N TRP A 43 -0.90 -8.71 1.67
CA TRP A 43 0.25 -7.97 1.17
C TRP A 43 -0.11 -7.05 -0.01
N CYS A 44 -0.85 -7.54 -1.01
CA CYS A 44 -1.26 -6.73 -2.16
C CYS A 44 -2.05 -5.49 -1.75
N ASN A 45 -2.92 -5.59 -0.73
CA ASN A 45 -3.66 -4.44 -0.21
C ASN A 45 -2.72 -3.43 0.49
N ILE A 46 -1.82 -3.92 1.34
CA ILE A 46 -0.78 -3.10 1.97
C ILE A 46 0.04 -2.37 0.91
N GLU A 47 0.48 -3.07 -0.13
CA GLU A 47 1.27 -2.51 -1.22
C GLU A 47 0.55 -1.36 -1.94
N VAL A 48 -0.74 -1.53 -2.26
CA VAL A 48 -1.56 -0.48 -2.86
C VAL A 48 -1.59 0.77 -1.99
N LEU A 49 -1.84 0.60 -0.69
CA LEU A 49 -1.88 1.70 0.28
C LEU A 49 -0.53 2.40 0.42
N LEU A 50 0.57 1.65 0.44
CA LEU A 50 1.93 2.20 0.49
C LEU A 50 2.24 3.04 -0.76
N ARG A 51 1.90 2.53 -1.95
CA ARG A 51 2.13 3.25 -3.22
C ARG A 51 1.30 4.52 -3.30
N LEU A 52 0.03 4.49 -2.87
CA LEU A 52 -0.82 5.68 -2.81
C LEU A 52 -0.28 6.72 -1.82
N ASN A 53 0.09 6.32 -0.61
CA ASN A 53 0.74 7.21 0.36
C ASN A 53 2.02 7.84 -0.20
N LYS A 54 2.90 7.02 -0.79
CA LYS A 54 4.14 7.50 -1.41
C LYS A 54 3.86 8.49 -2.54
N TYR A 55 2.93 8.15 -3.44
CA TYR A 55 2.53 9.02 -4.55
C TYR A 55 1.94 10.34 -4.04
N TYR A 56 1.13 10.32 -2.98
CA TYR A 56 0.62 11.57 -2.40
C TYR A 56 1.75 12.47 -1.91
N HIS A 57 2.69 11.91 -1.13
CA HIS A 57 3.82 12.67 -0.60
C HIS A 57 4.70 13.26 -1.72
N LYS A 58 4.84 12.53 -2.84
CA LYS A 58 5.70 12.88 -3.98
C LYS A 58 4.92 13.03 -5.29
N ILE A 59 3.80 13.74 -5.27
CA ILE A 59 2.85 13.80 -6.40
C ILE A 59 3.41 14.39 -7.71
N GLN A 60 4.57 15.05 -7.62
CA GLN A 60 5.32 15.61 -8.74
C GLN A 60 6.23 14.59 -9.43
N GLU A 61 6.59 13.51 -8.72
CA GLU A 61 7.43 12.41 -9.18
C GLU A 61 6.58 11.37 -9.93
N PRO A 62 7.20 10.49 -10.72
CA PRO A 62 6.52 9.35 -11.33
C PRO A 62 5.86 8.44 -10.29
N TRP A 63 4.96 7.59 -10.76
CA TRP A 63 4.37 6.56 -9.91
C TRP A 63 5.46 5.66 -9.32
N PRO A 64 5.37 5.28 -8.02
CA PRO A 64 6.39 4.46 -7.39
C PRO A 64 6.21 2.98 -7.77
N ASP A 65 6.70 2.61 -8.96
CA ASP A 65 6.66 1.22 -9.44
C ASP A 65 7.50 0.27 -8.58
N LYS A 66 8.62 0.78 -8.05
CA LYS A 66 9.53 0.05 -7.17
C LYS A 66 9.24 0.41 -5.72
N LEU A 67 9.29 -0.60 -4.85
CA LEU A 67 9.03 -0.48 -3.41
C LEU A 67 10.30 -0.22 -2.58
N SER A 68 11.35 0.36 -3.19
CA SER A 68 12.60 0.71 -2.50
C SER A 68 12.43 1.79 -1.42
N PHE A 69 11.28 2.45 -1.37
CA PHE A 69 10.94 3.44 -0.36
C PHE A 69 10.43 2.82 0.96
N ILE A 70 10.18 1.50 1.00
CA ILE A 70 9.79 0.80 2.23
C ILE A 70 11.02 0.69 3.15
N ASN A 71 11.06 1.54 4.17
CA ASN A 71 12.08 1.50 5.21
C ASN A 71 11.54 2.10 6.52
N ALA A 72 12.18 1.77 7.64
CA ALA A 72 11.75 2.19 8.98
C ALA A 72 11.78 3.72 9.20
N ASN A 73 12.51 4.47 8.37
CA ASN A 73 12.63 5.93 8.51
C ASN A 73 11.57 6.69 7.71
N TRP A 74 10.82 6.01 6.83
CA TRP A 74 9.72 6.65 6.11
C TRP A 74 8.55 6.89 7.06
N ALA A 75 8.02 8.12 7.10
CA ALA A 75 7.12 8.60 8.15
C ALA A 75 5.92 7.66 8.47
N PRO A 76 5.13 7.14 7.49
CA PRO A 76 4.03 6.22 7.80
C PRO A 76 4.53 4.93 8.47
N LEU A 77 5.65 4.38 8.00
CA LEU A 77 6.23 3.16 8.56
C LEU A 77 6.91 3.40 9.92
N LYS A 78 7.54 4.57 10.09
CA LYS A 78 8.10 5.01 11.38
C LYS A 78 7.00 5.12 12.43
N HIS A 79 5.84 5.67 12.06
CA HIS A 79 4.69 5.79 12.94
C HIS A 79 4.12 4.42 13.33
N ILE A 80 3.89 3.54 12.35
CA ILE A 80 3.47 2.15 12.59
C ILE A 80 4.43 1.44 13.55
N LYS A 81 5.74 1.51 13.31
CA LYS A 81 6.76 0.92 14.18
C LYS A 81 6.73 1.50 15.59
N GLY A 82 6.48 2.80 15.72
CA GLY A 82 6.39 3.47 17.03
C GLY A 82 5.17 3.06 17.84
N ILE A 83 4.06 2.67 17.19
CA ILE A 83 2.85 2.18 17.86
C ILE A 83 2.94 0.69 18.15
N ASN A 84 3.33 -0.10 17.16
CA ASN A 84 3.40 -1.55 17.26
C ASN A 84 4.61 -2.08 16.48
N VAL A 85 5.68 -2.36 17.22
CA VAL A 85 6.93 -2.86 16.66
C VAL A 85 6.79 -4.27 16.09
N ASP A 86 5.95 -5.11 16.71
CA ASP A 86 5.73 -6.49 16.29
C ASP A 86 4.98 -6.52 14.95
N ALA A 87 3.95 -5.69 14.80
CA ALA A 87 3.27 -5.51 13.51
C ALA A 87 4.21 -5.04 12.41
N TYR A 88 5.08 -4.07 12.73
CA TYR A 88 6.10 -3.61 11.78
C TYR A 88 7.06 -4.74 11.40
N ASN A 89 7.54 -5.52 12.36
CA ASN A 89 8.49 -6.61 12.12
C ASN A 89 7.86 -7.80 11.38
N ALA A 90 6.60 -8.12 11.67
CA ALA A 90 5.82 -9.14 11.00
C ALA A 90 5.59 -8.78 9.52
N ILE A 91 5.32 -7.51 9.21
CA ILE A 91 4.99 -7.11 7.84
C ILE A 91 6.22 -6.66 7.04
N PHE A 92 7.18 -5.94 7.62
CA PHE A 92 8.27 -5.29 6.88
C PHE A 92 9.68 -5.66 7.34
N GLY A 93 9.88 -5.83 8.65
CA GLY A 93 11.20 -5.69 9.28
C GLY A 93 12.04 -6.97 9.37
N SER A 94 11.41 -8.12 9.63
CA SER A 94 12.14 -9.38 9.88
C SER A 94 12.50 -10.13 8.60
N SER A 95 13.44 -11.08 8.70
CA SER A 95 13.77 -12.02 7.60
C SER A 95 12.59 -12.92 7.23
N LYS A 96 11.68 -13.17 8.19
CA LYS A 96 10.43 -13.91 8.00
C LYS A 96 9.22 -13.01 7.76
N SER A 97 9.43 -11.71 7.54
CA SER A 97 8.31 -10.79 7.35
C SER A 97 7.54 -11.08 6.09
N LEU A 98 6.25 -10.71 6.08
CA LEU A 98 5.39 -10.86 4.91
C LEU A 98 6.00 -10.22 3.68
N TRP A 99 6.61 -9.03 3.84
CA TRP A 99 7.38 -8.38 2.79
C TRP A 99 8.42 -9.33 2.21
N LYS A 100 9.25 -10.00 3.02
CA LYS A 100 10.31 -10.88 2.49
C LYS A 100 9.76 -12.13 1.81
N ILE A 101 8.75 -12.76 2.39
CA ILE A 101 8.25 -14.06 1.92
C ILE A 101 7.23 -13.97 0.77
N ARG A 102 6.63 -12.79 0.51
CA ARG A 102 5.57 -12.61 -0.50
C ARG A 102 5.90 -13.17 -1.88
N ASN A 103 7.16 -13.08 -2.31
CA ASN A 103 7.59 -13.53 -3.63
C ASN A 103 7.59 -15.06 -3.70
N GLU A 104 7.97 -15.73 -2.61
CA GLU A 104 7.91 -17.19 -2.51
C GLU A 104 6.45 -17.66 -2.52
N ILE A 105 5.55 -16.94 -1.84
CA ILE A 105 4.12 -17.25 -1.93
C ILE A 105 3.62 -17.11 -3.38
N ALA A 106 3.91 -15.98 -4.03
CA ALA A 106 3.43 -15.66 -5.37
C ALA A 106 3.99 -16.55 -6.48
N HIS A 107 5.26 -16.97 -6.38
CA HIS A 107 5.97 -17.65 -7.46
C HIS A 107 6.17 -19.14 -7.23
N THR A 108 6.18 -19.60 -5.98
CA THR A 108 6.42 -21.02 -5.65
C THR A 108 5.27 -21.66 -4.90
N GLY A 109 4.19 -20.92 -4.62
CA GLY A 109 3.04 -21.44 -3.88
C GLY A 109 3.42 -21.84 -2.44
N LYS A 110 4.37 -21.12 -1.83
CA LYS A 110 4.89 -21.46 -0.50
C LYS A 110 3.75 -21.69 0.50
N PHE A 111 3.77 -22.86 1.12
CA PHE A 111 2.90 -23.17 2.25
C PHE A 111 3.29 -22.32 3.47
N ILE A 112 2.28 -21.83 4.17
CA ILE A 112 2.41 -21.06 5.41
C ILE A 112 1.58 -21.80 6.47
N GLU A 113 2.18 -22.06 7.62
CA GLU A 113 1.50 -22.77 8.70
C GLU A 113 0.36 -21.93 9.28
N GLU A 114 -0.66 -22.58 9.84
CA GLU A 114 -1.86 -21.91 10.35
C GLU A 114 -1.53 -20.83 11.39
N HIS A 115 -0.58 -21.10 12.29
CA HIS A 115 -0.16 -20.13 13.29
C HIS A 115 0.52 -18.89 12.67
N GLU A 116 1.28 -19.07 11.59
CA GLU A 116 1.88 -17.96 10.82
C GLU A 116 0.81 -17.19 10.04
N VAL A 117 -0.20 -17.88 9.50
CA VAL A 117 -1.35 -17.25 8.85
C VAL A 117 -2.07 -16.34 9.84
N ILE A 118 -2.44 -16.83 11.02
CA ILE A 118 -3.11 -16.04 12.07
C ILE A 118 -2.27 -14.80 12.42
N HIS A 119 -0.97 -15.01 12.63
CA HIS A 119 -0.01 -13.95 12.90
C HIS A 119 0.02 -12.88 11.80
N PHE A 120 0.12 -13.28 10.53
CA PHE A 120 0.11 -12.33 9.41
C PHE A 120 -1.23 -11.61 9.25
N VAL A 121 -2.35 -12.32 9.45
CA VAL A 121 -3.69 -11.73 9.33
C VAL A 121 -3.90 -10.64 10.36
N GLU A 122 -3.57 -10.90 11.61
CA GLU A 122 -3.69 -9.94 12.71
C GLU A 122 -2.89 -8.67 12.41
N TYR A 123 -1.59 -8.83 12.12
CA TYR A 123 -0.71 -7.68 11.91
C TYR A 123 -0.95 -6.97 10.59
N ALA A 124 -1.37 -7.67 9.54
CA ALA A 124 -1.72 -7.04 8.27
C ALA A 124 -2.97 -6.17 8.41
N LYS A 125 -4.00 -6.64 9.13
CA LYS A 125 -5.20 -5.82 9.42
C LYS A 125 -4.82 -4.54 10.15
N PHE A 126 -4.01 -4.64 11.20
CA PHE A 126 -3.49 -3.46 11.90
C PHE A 126 -2.74 -2.49 10.96
N VAL A 127 -1.84 -3.00 10.11
CA VAL A 127 -1.08 -2.16 9.17
C VAL A 127 -1.98 -1.51 8.13
N ILE A 128 -2.94 -2.25 7.58
CA ILE A 128 -3.93 -1.74 6.62
C ILE A 128 -4.72 -0.59 7.26
N ASP A 129 -5.25 -0.79 8.46
CA ASP A 129 -6.03 0.23 9.17
C ASP A 129 -5.21 1.51 9.38
N ARG A 130 -3.95 1.38 9.79
CA ARG A 130 -3.06 2.53 9.97
C ARG A 130 -2.79 3.27 8.67
N LEU A 131 -2.38 2.55 7.62
CA LEU A 131 -2.09 3.16 6.32
C LEU A 131 -3.32 3.81 5.68
N ASN A 132 -4.51 3.24 5.91
CA ASN A 132 -5.76 3.75 5.37
C ASN A 132 -6.26 4.96 6.16
N SER A 133 -6.09 4.98 7.49
CA SER A 133 -6.46 6.13 8.34
C SER A 133 -5.69 7.41 8.00
N GLU A 134 -4.45 7.26 7.52
CA GLU A 134 -3.60 8.38 7.10
C GLU A 134 -3.77 8.75 5.62
N LEU A 135 -4.47 7.92 4.83
CA LEU A 135 -4.56 8.09 3.39
C LEU A 135 -5.56 9.23 3.05
N PRO A 136 -5.12 10.29 2.34
CA PRO A 136 -6.03 11.34 1.88
C PRO A 136 -7.05 10.82 0.87
N LYS A 137 -8.18 11.51 0.75
CA LYS A 137 -9.22 11.13 -0.20
C LYS A 137 -8.75 11.40 -1.63
N ARG A 138 -9.34 10.71 -2.61
CA ARG A 138 -9.05 10.91 -4.04
C ARG A 138 -9.18 12.38 -4.47
N SER A 139 -10.13 13.13 -3.90
CA SER A 139 -10.28 14.58 -4.12
C SER A 139 -9.03 15.37 -3.73
N ASP A 140 -8.38 15.00 -2.62
CA ASP A 140 -7.19 15.69 -2.11
C ASP A 140 -5.99 15.47 -3.04
N PHE A 141 -5.87 14.26 -3.60
CA PHE A 141 -4.87 13.95 -4.64
C PHE A 141 -5.05 14.85 -5.86
N LEU A 142 -6.29 15.00 -6.37
CA LEU A 142 -6.58 15.83 -7.53
C LEU A 142 -6.24 17.31 -7.28
N VAL A 143 -6.60 17.82 -6.10
CA VAL A 143 -6.28 19.20 -5.69
C VAL A 143 -4.76 19.38 -5.61
N LYS A 144 -4.05 18.46 -4.96
CA LYS A 144 -2.59 18.54 -4.82
C LYS A 144 -1.89 18.44 -6.17
N LYS A 145 -2.37 17.58 -7.07
CA LYS A 145 -1.84 17.43 -8.45
C LYS A 145 -2.02 18.72 -9.24
N ARG A 146 -3.19 19.35 -9.15
CA ARG A 146 -3.49 20.64 -9.81
C ARG A 146 -2.53 21.74 -9.35
N ARG A 147 -2.30 21.86 -8.04
CA ARG A 147 -1.35 22.82 -7.46
C ARG A 147 0.08 22.55 -7.97
N SER A 148 0.48 21.29 -8.00
CA SER A 148 1.76 20.84 -8.54
C SER A 148 1.96 21.22 -10.01
N ASP A 149 0.96 20.97 -10.86
CA ASP A 149 1.05 21.25 -12.30
C ASP A 149 1.15 22.76 -12.58
N ALA A 150 0.38 23.57 -11.84
CA ALA A 150 0.48 25.02 -11.91
C ALA A 150 1.89 25.52 -11.55
N GLN A 151 2.53 24.95 -10.53
CA GLN A 151 3.90 25.30 -10.14
C GLN A 151 4.93 24.94 -11.21
N LYS A 152 4.83 23.77 -11.85
CA LYS A 152 5.73 23.37 -12.95
C LYS A 152 5.61 24.33 -14.14
N ASN A 153 4.38 24.70 -14.52
CA ASN A 153 4.14 25.61 -15.64
C ASN A 153 4.70 27.02 -15.40
N ASN A 154 4.67 27.50 -14.16
CA ASN A 154 5.24 28.81 -13.81
C ASN A 154 6.78 28.81 -13.76
N ARG A 155 7.41 27.66 -13.49
CA ARG A 155 8.88 27.52 -13.50
C ARG A 155 9.46 27.40 -14.91
N GLY A 156 8.74 26.80 -15.85
CA GLY A 156 9.17 26.70 -17.26
C GLY A 156 8.94 27.97 -18.10
N ARG A 157 8.36 29.03 -17.52
CA ARG A 157 8.11 30.33 -18.16
C ARG A 157 9.07 31.43 -17.71
N LYS A 158 9.95 31.13 -16.75
CA LYS A 158 11.08 31.98 -16.36
C LYS A 158 12.34 31.44 -17.00
#